data_AF-A0A258S4R6-F1
#
_entry.id   AF-A0A258S4R6-F1
#
_cell.length_a   1.000
_cell.length_b   1.000
_cell.length_c   1.000
_cell.angle_alpha   90.00
_cell.angle_beta   90.00
_cell.angle_gamma   90.00
#
_symmetry.space_group_name_H-M   'P 1'
#
loop_
_entity.id
_entity.type
_entity.pdbx_description
1 polymer ?
#
loop_
_entity_poly.entity_id
_entity_poly.type
_entity_poly.pdbx_seq_one_letter_code
_entity_poly.pdbx_strand_id
1 'polypeptide(L)'
;GDGRADVIGFGVAGTFVGLGQANGTFAAPTLAQATFGTNQGWSSQDAFARLAGDVNGDGRADVVGFGVAGTFVSYGQSDGTFSAAAFDVANFGANQGWTSNNLLPRDLADLNNDGRADIVGFGFNGVFASTAFAG
;
A
#
# COMPACT_ATOMS: atom_id res chain seq x y z
N GLY A 1 -7.80 12.03 -3.41
CA GLY A 1 -7.95 13.26 -2.58
C GLY A 1 -8.96 14.27 -3.13
N ASP A 2 -9.60 14.01 -4.26
CA ASP A 2 -10.65 14.85 -4.88
C ASP A 2 -12.07 14.42 -4.46
N GLY A 3 -12.17 13.57 -3.43
CA GLY A 3 -13.43 12.97 -2.96
C GLY A 3 -13.99 11.87 -3.86
N ARG A 4 -13.31 11.49 -4.95
CA ARG A 4 -13.68 10.36 -5.80
C ARG A 4 -12.81 9.16 -5.48
N ALA A 5 -13.38 7.97 -5.69
CA ALA A 5 -12.59 6.74 -5.66
C ALA A 5 -11.78 6.63 -6.95
N ASP A 6 -10.52 6.22 -6.82
CA ASP A 6 -9.63 5.87 -7.93
C ASP A 6 -9.41 4.35 -7.97
N VAL A 7 -8.87 3.84 -9.07
CA VAL A 7 -8.42 2.43 -9.16
C VAL A 7 -6.90 2.38 -9.15
N ILE A 8 -6.33 1.61 -8.22
CA ILE A 8 -4.90 1.32 -8.15
C ILE A 8 -4.69 -0.16 -8.53
N GLY A 9 -3.81 -0.41 -9.48
CA GLY A 9 -3.46 -1.77 -9.94
C GLY A 9 -1.96 -2.01 -9.93
N PHE A 10 -1.55 -3.22 -9.53
CA PHE A 10 -0.14 -3.63 -9.53
C PHE A 10 0.12 -4.54 -10.72
N GLY A 11 0.82 -4.02 -11.73
CA GLY A 11 1.09 -4.69 -12.99
C GLY A 11 2.52 -5.24 -13.08
N VAL A 12 2.94 -5.53 -14.31
CA VAL A 12 4.30 -6.03 -14.57
C VAL A 12 5.35 -4.93 -14.37
N ALA A 13 5.08 -3.73 -14.91
CA ALA A 13 6.02 -2.61 -14.90
C ALA A 13 6.02 -1.80 -13.59
N GLY A 14 4.95 -1.90 -12.79
CA GLY A 14 4.80 -1.15 -11.55
C GLY A 14 3.34 -0.92 -11.17
N THR A 15 3.09 0.18 -10.48
CA THR A 15 1.77 0.63 -10.01
C THR A 15 1.10 1.50 -11.05
N PHE A 16 -0.13 1.16 -11.39
CA PHE A 16 -0.99 1.89 -12.32
C PHE A 16 -2.16 2.54 -11.61
N VAL A 17 -2.56 3.73 -12.08
CA VAL A 17 -3.72 4.45 -11.53
C VAL A 17 -4.69 4.80 -12.66
N GLY A 18 -5.96 4.43 -12.48
CA GLY A 18 -7.08 4.96 -13.25
C GLY A 18 -7.87 5.94 -12.38
N LEU A 19 -7.77 7.23 -12.69
CA LEU A 19 -8.41 8.29 -11.90
C LEU A 19 -9.94 8.26 -12.04
N GLY A 20 -10.63 8.42 -10.92
CA GLY A 20 -12.09 8.53 -10.84
C GLY A 20 -12.60 9.81 -11.48
N GLN A 21 -13.61 9.67 -12.31
CA GLN A 21 -14.25 10.77 -13.03
C GLN A 21 -15.61 11.11 -12.42
N ALA A 22 -16.06 12.35 -12.59
CA ALA A 22 -17.32 12.84 -12.01
C ALA A 22 -18.58 12.09 -12.51
N ASN A 23 -18.49 11.39 -13.64
CA ASN A 23 -19.56 10.57 -14.20
C ASN A 23 -19.54 9.11 -13.69
N GLY A 24 -18.70 8.78 -12.71
CA GLY A 24 -18.60 7.44 -12.13
C GLY A 24 -17.77 6.44 -12.95
N THR A 25 -17.04 6.90 -13.97
CA THR A 25 -16.08 6.07 -14.72
C THR A 25 -14.64 6.31 -14.26
N PHE A 26 -13.71 5.52 -14.78
CA PHE A 26 -12.27 5.70 -14.54
C PHE A 26 -11.57 6.12 -15.82
N ALA A 27 -10.56 6.98 -15.71
CA ALA A 27 -9.66 7.30 -16.80
C ALA A 27 -8.84 6.06 -17.19
N ALA A 28 -8.27 6.08 -18.40
CA ALA A 28 -7.33 5.05 -18.83
C ALA A 28 -6.16 4.95 -17.84
N PRO A 29 -5.81 3.76 -17.34
CA PRO A 29 -4.75 3.63 -16.34
C PRO A 29 -3.40 4.09 -16.87
N THR A 30 -2.68 4.88 -16.08
CA THR A 30 -1.30 5.33 -16.37
C THR A 30 -0.33 4.68 -15.40
N LEU A 31 0.93 4.49 -15.80
CA LEU A 31 1.99 4.04 -14.89
C LEU A 31 2.31 5.17 -13.92
N ALA A 32 1.80 5.07 -12.70
CA ALA A 32 1.91 6.09 -11.65
C ALA A 32 3.21 5.97 -10.84
N GLN A 33 3.78 4.76 -10.77
CA GLN A 33 5.09 4.50 -10.17
C GLN A 33 5.71 3.21 -10.73
N ALA A 34 7.00 3.23 -11.06
CA ALA A 34 7.75 2.11 -11.62
C ALA A 34 8.25 1.10 -10.56
N THR A 35 7.45 0.86 -9.53
CA THR A 35 7.71 -0.13 -8.47
C THR A 35 6.42 -0.85 -8.05
N PHE A 36 6.54 -1.82 -7.14
CA PHE A 36 5.48 -2.73 -6.72
C PHE A 36 4.94 -3.66 -7.82
N GLY A 37 5.62 -3.73 -8.97
CA GLY A 37 5.30 -4.65 -10.05
C GLY A 37 6.13 -5.92 -10.01
N THR A 38 5.73 -6.91 -10.83
CA THR A 38 6.41 -8.21 -10.85
C THR A 38 7.85 -8.11 -11.34
N ASN A 39 8.18 -7.16 -12.22
CA ASN A 39 9.56 -6.93 -12.66
C ASN A 39 10.46 -6.41 -11.53
N GLN A 40 9.88 -5.84 -10.47
CA GLN A 40 10.59 -5.39 -9.28
C GLN A 40 10.56 -6.44 -8.15
N GLY A 41 10.13 -7.68 -8.44
CA GLY A 41 10.12 -8.79 -7.48
C GLY A 41 8.82 -8.98 -6.70
N TRP A 42 7.81 -8.14 -6.93
CA TRP A 42 6.50 -8.23 -6.27
C TRP A 42 5.59 -9.26 -6.95
N SER A 43 5.99 -10.52 -6.88
CA SER A 43 5.50 -11.62 -7.72
C SER A 43 4.02 -11.99 -7.52
N SER A 44 3.45 -11.80 -6.33
CA SER A 44 2.04 -12.09 -6.07
C SER A 44 1.50 -11.28 -4.89
N GLN A 45 0.18 -11.08 -4.83
CA GLN A 45 -0.47 -10.43 -3.69
C GLN A 45 -0.52 -11.29 -2.42
N ASP A 46 -0.32 -12.60 -2.56
CA ASP A 46 -0.23 -13.50 -1.41
C ASP A 46 1.15 -13.40 -0.74
N ALA A 47 2.23 -13.52 -1.51
CA ALA A 47 3.59 -13.43 -0.96
C ALA A 47 3.98 -11.99 -0.60
N PHE A 48 3.64 -11.04 -1.46
CA PHE A 48 4.02 -9.63 -1.34
C PHE A 48 2.78 -8.75 -1.49
N ALA A 49 1.97 -8.74 -0.43
CA ALA A 49 0.76 -7.94 -0.38
C ALA A 49 1.08 -6.45 -0.57
N ARG A 50 0.25 -5.78 -1.37
CA ARG A 50 0.26 -4.34 -1.59
C ARG A 50 -1.13 -3.82 -1.34
N LEU A 51 -1.23 -2.84 -0.46
CA LEU A 51 -2.46 -2.21 -0.02
C LEU A 51 -2.41 -0.72 -0.33
N ALA A 52 -3.58 -0.09 -0.31
CA ALA A 52 -3.72 1.34 -0.47
C ALA A 52 -4.47 1.93 0.74
N GLY A 53 -3.91 2.98 1.34
CA GLY A 53 -4.47 3.66 2.50
C GLY A 53 -3.72 4.95 2.80
N ASP A 54 -4.39 5.95 3.37
CA ASP A 54 -3.77 7.24 3.71
C ASP A 54 -2.98 7.11 5.01
N VAL A 55 -1.67 6.86 4.93
CA VAL A 55 -0.82 6.65 6.12
C VAL A 55 -0.18 7.95 6.61
N ASN A 56 -0.19 9.00 5.79
CA ASN A 56 0.41 10.29 6.14
C ASN A 56 -0.62 11.37 6.54
N GLY A 57 -1.92 11.09 6.41
CA GLY A 57 -3.04 11.93 6.81
C GLY A 57 -3.33 13.08 5.84
N ASP A 58 -2.94 12.96 4.56
CA ASP A 58 -3.07 14.03 3.56
C ASP A 58 -4.34 13.95 2.70
N GLY A 59 -5.20 12.97 2.98
CA GLY A 59 -6.45 12.69 2.27
C GLY A 59 -6.27 11.94 0.95
N ARG A 60 -5.08 11.41 0.66
CA ARG A 60 -4.79 10.60 -0.53
C ARG A 60 -4.36 9.20 -0.10
N ALA A 61 -4.72 8.20 -0.91
CA ALA A 61 -4.24 6.85 -0.67
C ALA A 61 -2.74 6.78 -0.98
N ASP A 62 -1.97 6.24 -0.05
CA ASP A 62 -0.58 5.83 -0.23
C ASP A 62 -0.53 4.34 -0.56
N VAL A 63 0.55 3.89 -1.22
CA VAL A 63 0.79 2.46 -1.42
C VAL A 63 1.67 1.93 -0.29
N VAL A 64 1.17 0.93 0.42
CA VAL A 64 1.90 0.16 1.43
C VAL A 64 2.20 -1.21 0.85
N GLY A 65 3.48 -1.52 0.64
CA GLY A 65 3.94 -2.80 0.13
C GLY A 65 4.73 -3.59 1.17
N PHE A 66 4.33 -4.85 1.39
CA PHE A 66 5.03 -5.78 2.25
C PHE A 66 6.03 -6.62 1.45
N GLY A 67 7.29 -6.21 1.46
CA GLY A 67 8.36 -6.82 0.68
C GLY A 67 9.12 -7.92 1.40
N VAL A 68 10.32 -8.25 0.90
CA VAL A 68 11.19 -9.25 1.54
C VAL A 68 11.76 -8.74 2.86
N ALA A 69 12.29 -7.52 2.88
CA ALA A 69 13.00 -6.96 4.03
C ALA A 69 12.06 -6.38 5.10
N GLY A 70 10.85 -5.99 4.72
CA GLY A 70 9.90 -5.30 5.58
C GLY A 70 8.87 -4.53 4.76
N THR A 71 8.31 -3.49 5.36
CA THR A 71 7.27 -2.65 4.75
C THR A 71 7.89 -1.45 4.04
N PHE A 72 7.36 -1.16 2.86
CA PHE A 72 7.71 -0.01 2.05
C PHE A 72 6.47 0.85 1.83
N VAL A 73 6.64 2.17 1.86
CA VAL A 73 5.57 3.15 1.64
C VAL A 73 5.92 4.05 0.46
N SER A 74 4.94 4.34 -0.38
CA SER A 74 5.04 5.25 -1.52
C SER A 74 3.84 6.19 -1.46
N TYR A 75 4.12 7.47 -1.22
CA TYR A 75 3.11 8.46 -0.86
C TYR A 75 2.34 8.97 -2.07
N GLY A 76 1.02 9.00 -1.98
CA GLY A 76 0.11 9.48 -3.01
C GLY A 76 0.26 10.99 -3.25
N GLN A 77 0.37 11.37 -4.52
CA GLN A 77 0.51 12.77 -4.93
C GLN A 77 -0.80 13.32 -5.48
N SER A 78 -0.94 14.65 -5.49
CA SER A 78 -2.16 15.32 -5.94
C SER A 78 -2.48 15.14 -7.42
N ASP A 79 -1.50 14.71 -8.22
CA ASP A 79 -1.64 14.44 -9.66
C ASP A 79 -1.94 12.96 -9.98
N GLY A 80 -2.14 12.12 -8.96
CA GLY A 80 -2.38 10.69 -9.12
C GLY A 80 -1.12 9.84 -9.30
N THR A 81 0.07 10.42 -9.16
CA THR A 81 1.33 9.67 -9.08
C THR A 81 1.69 9.30 -7.65
N PHE A 82 2.79 8.57 -7.45
CA PHE A 82 3.32 8.28 -6.11
C PHE A 82 4.80 8.67 -5.98
N SER A 83 5.23 9.00 -4.76
CA SER A 83 6.64 9.21 -4.43
C SER A 83 7.47 7.94 -4.68
N ALA A 84 8.80 8.06 -4.70
CA ALA A 84 9.64 6.87 -4.60
C ALA A 84 9.29 6.06 -3.34
N ALA A 85 9.31 4.73 -3.45
CA ALA A 85 9.05 3.85 -2.32
C ALA A 85 10.20 3.94 -1.31
N ALA A 86 9.88 4.23 -0.06
CA ALA A 86 10.81 4.27 1.05
C ALA A 86 10.61 3.05 1.94
N PHE A 87 11.70 2.51 2.49
CA PHE A 87 11.64 1.49 3.54
C PHE A 87 11.23 2.17 4.85
N ASP A 88 10.15 1.69 5.46
CA ASP A 88 9.52 2.36 6.58
C ASP A 88 9.56 1.51 7.86
N VAL A 89 9.03 0.30 7.80
CA VAL A 89 9.00 -0.62 8.94
C VAL A 89 9.83 -1.86 8.67
N ALA A 90 10.78 -2.17 9.56
CA ALA A 90 11.61 -3.38 9.51
C ALA A 90 10.87 -4.65 10.00
N ASN A 91 9.60 -4.80 9.60
CA ASN A 91 8.74 -5.92 9.92
C ASN A 91 7.65 -6.07 8.84
N PHE A 92 6.77 -7.06 9.02
CA PHE A 92 5.69 -7.44 8.09
C PHE A 92 6.16 -7.98 6.74
N GLY A 93 7.48 -8.17 6.56
CA GLY A 93 8.07 -8.73 5.36
C GLY A 93 8.35 -10.22 5.46
N ALA A 94 8.73 -10.82 4.32
CA ALA A 94 8.97 -12.26 4.21
C ALA A 94 10.10 -12.74 5.13
N ASN A 95 11.17 -11.94 5.32
CA ASN A 95 12.27 -12.26 6.23
C ASN A 95 11.84 -12.31 7.70
N GLN A 96 10.71 -11.68 8.06
CA GLN A 96 10.12 -11.76 9.39
C GLN A 96 9.02 -12.84 9.49
N GLY A 97 8.87 -13.68 8.46
CA GLY A 97 7.95 -14.82 8.44
C GLY A 97 6.58 -14.53 7.82
N TRP A 98 6.33 -13.32 7.30
CA TRP A 98 5.07 -12.95 6.66
C TRP A 98 5.04 -13.40 5.19
N THR A 99 4.88 -14.70 4.97
CA THR A 99 5.09 -15.34 3.66
C THR A 99 3.81 -15.60 2.84
N SER A 100 2.63 -15.45 3.45
CA SER A 100 1.33 -15.61 2.77
C SER A 100 0.30 -14.71 3.40
N ASN A 101 -0.33 -13.84 2.62
CA ASN A 101 -1.42 -12.99 3.08
C ASN A 101 -2.72 -13.77 3.29
N ASN A 102 -2.85 -14.98 2.72
CA ASN A 102 -3.96 -15.87 3.01
C ASN A 102 -3.87 -16.48 4.42
N LEU A 103 -2.66 -16.80 4.90
CA LEU A 103 -2.42 -17.39 6.21
C LEU A 103 -2.11 -16.34 7.29
N LEU A 104 -1.42 -15.28 6.90
CA LEU A 104 -0.91 -14.21 7.75
C LEU A 104 -1.36 -12.85 7.19
N PRO A 105 -2.67 -12.58 7.17
CA PRO A 105 -3.18 -11.38 6.53
C PRO A 105 -2.60 -10.12 7.17
N ARG A 106 -2.24 -9.17 6.32
CA ARG A 106 -1.95 -7.79 6.67
C ARG A 106 -3.03 -6.92 6.08
N ASP A 107 -3.47 -5.93 6.84
CA ASP A 107 -4.49 -4.97 6.45
C ASP A 107 -4.13 -3.57 6.95
N LEU A 108 -4.86 -2.56 6.45
CA LEU A 108 -4.74 -1.17 6.85
C LEU A 108 -6.04 -0.70 7.53
N ALA A 109 -5.91 -0.10 8.70
CA ALA A 109 -7.04 0.47 9.44
C ALA A 109 -6.55 1.58 10.37
N ASP A 110 -7.38 2.59 10.62
CA ASP A 110 -7.12 3.57 11.69
C ASP A 110 -7.43 2.91 13.05
N LEU A 111 -6.39 2.55 13.80
CA LEU A 111 -6.49 1.84 15.08
C LEU A 111 -6.44 2.78 16.28
N ASN A 112 -6.01 4.02 16.09
CA ASN A 112 -5.81 5.00 17.16
C ASN A 112 -6.71 6.25 17.02
N ASN A 113 -7.55 6.30 15.98
CA ASN A 113 -8.48 7.37 15.65
C ASN A 113 -7.76 8.72 15.39
N ASP A 114 -6.59 8.68 14.73
CA ASP A 114 -5.84 9.87 14.31
C ASP A 114 -6.07 10.28 12.85
N GLY A 115 -6.91 9.52 12.13
CA GLY A 115 -7.24 9.75 10.73
C GLY A 115 -6.21 9.19 9.74
N ARG A 116 -5.22 8.43 10.20
CA ARG A 116 -4.22 7.74 9.36
C ARG A 116 -4.49 6.24 9.39
N ALA A 117 -4.18 5.60 8.28
CA ALA A 117 -4.17 4.16 8.18
C ALA A 117 -2.94 3.60 8.92
N ASP A 118 -3.18 2.75 9.92
CA ASP A 118 -2.17 1.94 10.59
C ASP A 118 -2.08 0.57 9.95
N ILE A 119 -0.97 -0.14 10.19
CA ILE A 119 -0.82 -1.53 9.77
C ILE A 119 -1.33 -2.46 10.88
N VAL A 120 -2.18 -3.42 10.53
CA VAL A 120 -2.51 -4.57 11.36
C VAL A 120 -2.11 -5.86 10.66
N GLY A 121 -1.43 -6.76 11.37
CA GLY A 121 -1.03 -8.07 10.86
C GLY A 121 -1.46 -9.20 11.79
N PHE A 122 -2.08 -10.23 11.24
CA PHE A 122 -2.51 -11.42 11.97
C PHE A 122 -1.46 -12.52 11.81
N GLY A 123 -0.44 -12.49 12.65
CA GLY A 123 0.68 -13.44 12.62
C GLY A 123 0.40 -14.73 13.40
N PHE A 124 1.29 -15.71 13.26
CA PHE A 124 1.20 -16.98 14.00
C PHE A 124 1.17 -16.81 15.53
N ASN A 125 1.84 -15.79 16.04
CA ASN A 125 1.99 -15.53 17.48
C ASN A 125 1.01 -14.47 18.01
N GLY A 126 0.04 -14.04 17.19
CA GLY A 126 -0.97 -13.07 17.58
C GLY A 126 -1.17 -11.94 16.57
N VAL A 127 -1.87 -10.91 17.02
CA VAL A 127 -2.15 -9.70 16.23
C VAL A 127 -1.09 -8.65 16.56
N PHE A 128 -0.46 -8.11 15.51
CA PHE A 128 0.57 -7.08 15.59
C PHE A 128 0.02 -5.79 14.96
N ALA A 129 0.34 -4.65 15.55
CA ALA A 129 -0.03 -3.34 15.02
C ALA A 129 1.19 -2.43 14.93
N SER A 130 1.22 -1.57 13.91
CA SER A 130 2.18 -0.49 13.76
C SER A 130 1.42 0.77 13.41
N THR A 131 1.37 1.72 14.35
CA THR A 131 0.64 2.97 14.16
C THR A 131 1.44 3.94 13.30
N ALA A 132 0.78 4.57 12.33
CA ALA A 132 1.32 5.72 11.64
C ALA A 132 1.42 6.92 12.61
N PHE A 133 2.37 7.83 12.36
CA PHE A 133 2.48 9.07 13.12
C PHE A 133 3.08 10.16 12.24
N ALA A 134 2.83 11.42 12.60
CA ALA A 134 3.57 12.54 12.03
C ALA A 134 4.98 12.53 12.61
N GLY A 135 5.99 12.38 11.75
CA GLY A 135 7.41 12.51 12.12
C GLY A 135 7.78 13.91 12.60
#